data_AF-A0A815JIH6-F1
#
_entry.id   AF-A0A815JIH6-F1
#
_cell.length_a   1.000
_cell.length_b   1.000
_cell.length_c   1.000
_cell.angle_alpha   90.00
_cell.angle_beta   90.00
_cell.angle_gamma   90.00
#
_symmetry.space_group_name_H-M   'P 1'
#
loop_
_entity.id
_entity.type
_entity.pdbx_description
1 polymer ?
#
loop_
_entity_poly.entity_id
_entity_poly.type
_entity_poly.pdbx_seq_one_letter_code
_entity_poly.pdbx_strand_id
1 'polypeptide(L)'
;MMMGSSPTKPEPDANVTDKLDLKSESVPLYVPLEALTQSTVRSIIAAATSSDDLSPDYSQRTLLIFLLEINKILTEIENNTDANEQKPNENIIQCAKNVRQWLVDKNNQPLDWEELHKRCDKLKSDTRTSLAHYYGVKNAAPYFELTMKTRINDVNRSREYMAKFRSQGYSPDELKLYWNAEQVENLCPKQGEQPNALPSHDPSDLDAIQNLRAYPVVDRNHDVEISYINKGIEEAVFDIPGDAQIIVLNFANEQSPGGGYLRHAMAQEEVILYNSDGYRALLDLKYKRMSDGYAIPEFGLAYVRNMCFFHSESIERHRKTDMMVSACYCLSFPQLYDNPKSTQQRIDNNIAKFRAFMCAAVANTIGDGSNTYLLLGPIGTGAFGNDVEEIGECFRRVLDMPMMNSKGPIRHAFGHIWFVSIDKWKNEAFEHILSKT
;
A
#
# COMPACT_ATOMS: atom_id res chain seq x y z
N MET A 1 4.59 -52.38 -39.79
CA MET A 1 3.66 -52.49 -38.64
C MET A 1 4.49 -52.98 -37.45
N MET A 2 5.30 -52.17 -36.75
CA MET A 2 4.97 -51.02 -35.88
C MET A 2 3.90 -51.37 -34.84
N MET A 3 4.35 -51.92 -33.70
CA MET A 3 3.62 -51.87 -32.43
C MET A 3 4.32 -50.85 -31.52
N GLY A 4 3.52 -49.95 -30.97
CA GLY A 4 3.96 -48.77 -30.22
C GLY A 4 4.42 -49.08 -28.81
N SER A 5 5.51 -48.44 -28.42
CA SER A 5 6.01 -48.31 -27.05
C SER A 5 5.45 -47.04 -26.40
N SER A 6 5.00 -47.15 -25.15
CA SER A 6 4.51 -46.08 -24.29
C SER A 6 5.55 -44.96 -24.08
N PRO A 7 5.14 -43.68 -23.92
CA PRO A 7 6.07 -42.60 -23.60
C PRO A 7 6.45 -42.63 -22.12
N THR A 8 7.75 -42.80 -21.86
CA THR A 8 8.40 -42.63 -20.55
C THR A 8 8.47 -41.15 -20.16
N LYS A 9 8.10 -40.82 -18.91
CA LYS A 9 8.31 -39.48 -18.30
C LYS A 9 9.80 -39.10 -18.33
N PRO A 10 10.16 -37.81 -18.54
CA PRO A 10 11.53 -37.37 -18.34
C PRO A 10 11.83 -37.29 -16.83
N GLU A 11 12.93 -37.92 -16.41
CA GLU A 11 13.55 -37.69 -15.10
C GLU A 11 14.16 -36.28 -15.05
N PRO A 12 14.19 -35.61 -13.88
CA PRO A 12 14.83 -34.31 -13.74
C PRO A 12 16.36 -34.47 -13.71
N ASP A 13 17.04 -33.80 -14.64
CA ASP A 13 18.49 -33.70 -14.68
C ASP A 13 19.04 -33.11 -13.37
N ALA A 14 19.64 -33.98 -12.56
CA ALA A 14 20.46 -33.61 -11.42
C ALA A 14 21.89 -33.37 -11.91
N ASN A 15 22.19 -32.15 -12.41
CA ASN A 15 23.53 -31.54 -12.39
C ASN A 15 23.58 -30.18 -13.11
N VAL A 16 23.12 -29.11 -12.46
CA VAL A 16 23.67 -27.76 -12.68
C VAL A 16 23.70 -27.05 -11.34
N THR A 17 24.78 -27.27 -10.57
CA THR A 17 25.12 -26.43 -9.43
C THR A 17 26.24 -25.48 -9.85
N ASP A 18 25.88 -24.46 -10.63
CA ASP A 18 26.73 -23.29 -10.75
C ASP A 18 26.68 -22.53 -9.43
N LYS A 19 27.72 -22.72 -8.62
CA LYS A 19 28.01 -21.91 -7.45
C LYS A 19 28.28 -20.47 -7.92
N LEU A 20 27.26 -19.63 -7.85
CA LEU A 20 27.41 -18.18 -7.83
C LEU A 20 28.14 -17.79 -6.54
N ASP A 21 29.45 -17.57 -6.66
CA ASP A 21 30.33 -17.06 -5.62
C ASP A 21 30.01 -15.57 -5.38
N LEU A 22 28.96 -15.31 -4.59
CA LEU A 22 28.56 -13.98 -4.14
C LEU A 22 29.51 -13.51 -3.03
N LYS A 23 30.68 -12.96 -3.41
CA LYS A 23 31.46 -12.13 -2.50
C LYS A 23 30.65 -10.90 -2.12
N SER A 24 30.50 -10.70 -0.80
CA SER A 24 29.75 -9.61 -0.20
C SER A 24 30.44 -8.27 -0.42
N GLU A 25 30.03 -7.54 -1.46
CA GLU A 25 30.32 -6.11 -1.58
C GLU A 25 29.13 -5.32 -1.00
N SER A 26 29.39 -4.57 0.07
CA SER A 26 28.41 -3.70 0.74
C SER A 26 28.14 -2.44 -0.08
N VAL A 27 26.87 -2.17 -0.39
CA VAL A 27 26.43 -1.01 -1.20
C VAL A 27 25.81 0.08 -0.29
N PRO A 28 26.04 1.39 -0.54
CA PRO A 28 25.73 2.49 0.40
C PRO A 28 24.24 2.89 0.48
N LEU A 29 23.83 3.42 1.64
CA LEU A 29 22.47 3.92 1.94
C LEU A 29 22.29 5.33 1.34
N TYR A 30 21.26 5.54 0.51
CA TYR A 30 21.00 6.84 -0.13
C TYR A 30 20.21 7.79 0.77
N VAL A 31 20.80 8.93 1.12
CA VAL A 31 20.16 10.00 1.91
C VAL A 31 20.04 11.26 1.05
N PRO A 32 18.83 11.68 0.64
CA PRO A 32 18.63 12.94 -0.10
C PRO A 32 18.71 14.13 0.87
N LEU A 33 19.87 14.78 0.95
CA LEU A 33 20.11 15.88 1.88
C LEU A 33 19.16 17.06 1.70
N GLU A 34 18.66 17.27 0.48
CA GLU A 34 17.73 18.33 0.09
C GLU A 34 16.33 18.14 0.70
N ALA A 35 15.98 16.90 1.07
CA ALA A 35 14.68 16.57 1.66
C ALA A 35 14.69 16.66 3.20
N LEU A 36 15.86 16.83 3.81
CA LEU A 36 15.98 16.95 5.26
C LEU A 36 15.58 18.36 5.70
N THR A 37 14.79 18.42 6.78
CA THR A 37 14.52 19.67 7.50
C THR A 37 15.20 19.65 8.86
N GLN A 38 15.48 20.83 9.42
CA GLN A 38 16.00 20.96 10.78
C GLN A 38 15.13 20.20 11.79
N SER A 39 13.79 20.34 11.72
CA SER A 39 12.88 19.63 12.61
C SER A 39 13.01 18.12 12.50
N THR A 40 13.08 17.59 11.26
CA THR A 40 13.23 16.15 11.01
C THR A 40 14.53 15.62 11.60
N VAL A 41 15.65 16.29 11.34
CA VAL A 41 16.97 15.88 11.87
C VAL A 41 16.99 15.92 13.39
N ARG A 42 16.39 16.95 14.01
CA ARG A 42 16.30 17.05 15.47
C ARG A 42 15.41 15.98 16.10
N SER A 43 14.28 15.65 15.47
CA SER A 43 13.42 14.54 15.92
C SER A 43 14.13 13.20 15.84
N ILE A 44 14.88 12.96 14.75
CA ILE A 44 15.69 11.73 14.58
C ILE A 44 16.76 11.64 15.68
N ILE A 45 17.50 12.73 15.94
CA ILE A 45 18.51 12.78 17.02
C ILE A 45 17.86 12.50 18.37
N ALA A 46 16.74 13.17 18.68
CA ALA A 46 16.05 12.99 19.95
C ALA A 46 15.58 11.54 20.16
N ALA A 47 15.02 10.92 19.12
CA ALA A 47 14.54 9.54 19.16
C ALA A 47 15.69 8.51 19.16
N ALA A 48 16.80 8.79 18.47
CA ALA A 48 17.97 7.91 18.45
C ALA A 48 18.79 7.96 19.75
N THR A 49 18.72 9.09 20.48
CA THR A 49 19.51 9.34 21.69
C THR A 49 18.72 9.22 23.00
N SER A 50 17.38 9.11 22.95
CA SER A 50 16.54 8.96 24.15
C SER A 50 17.01 7.77 25.01
N SER A 51 17.10 7.99 26.32
CA SER A 51 17.67 7.06 27.31
C SER A 51 16.62 6.20 27.99
N ASP A 52 15.40 6.12 27.45
CA ASP A 52 14.32 5.44 28.16
C ASP A 52 14.48 3.92 28.06
N ASP A 53 14.57 3.30 29.24
CA ASP A 53 14.73 1.86 29.57
C ASP A 53 13.60 0.94 29.06
N LEU A 54 12.86 1.37 28.05
CA LEU A 54 11.89 0.53 27.35
C LEU A 54 12.63 -0.24 26.25
N SER A 55 12.36 -1.55 26.17
CA SER A 55 13.03 -2.55 25.34
C SER A 55 13.61 -2.02 24.01
N PRO A 56 14.81 -2.45 23.57
CA PRO A 56 15.45 -1.94 22.36
C PRO A 56 14.51 -2.04 21.15
N ASP A 57 13.91 -0.91 20.79
CA ASP A 57 12.99 -0.80 19.66
C ASP A 57 13.81 -0.79 18.36
N TYR A 58 13.39 -1.60 17.38
CA TYR A 58 13.94 -1.65 16.03
C TYR A 58 13.96 -0.26 15.35
N SER A 59 13.06 0.63 15.78
CA SER A 59 13.02 2.03 15.36
C SER A 59 14.29 2.80 15.76
N GLN A 60 14.83 2.61 16.97
CA GLN A 60 16.03 3.35 17.44
C GLN A 60 17.28 2.96 16.66
N ARG A 61 17.47 1.66 16.39
CA ARG A 61 18.62 1.17 15.60
C ARG A 61 18.58 1.71 14.17
N THR A 62 17.40 1.74 13.56
CA THR A 62 17.20 2.26 12.20
C THR A 62 17.54 3.75 12.13
N LEU A 63 17.11 4.53 13.14
CA LEU A 63 17.42 5.95 13.24
C LEU A 63 18.92 6.21 13.49
N LEU A 64 19.60 5.37 14.28
CA LEU A 64 21.05 5.45 14.49
C LEU A 64 21.83 5.18 13.19
N ILE A 65 21.45 4.13 12.44
CA ILE A 65 22.07 3.82 11.14
C ILE A 65 21.88 4.98 10.16
N PHE A 66 20.67 5.56 10.13
CA PHE A 66 20.36 6.71 9.30
C PHE A 66 21.23 7.93 9.64
N LEU A 67 21.44 8.23 10.93
CA LEU A 67 22.33 9.31 11.39
C LEU A 67 23.79 9.08 10.99
N LEU A 68 24.27 7.83 11.12
CA LEU A 68 25.65 7.47 10.76
C LEU A 68 25.90 7.60 9.26
N GLU A 69 24.93 7.22 8.42
CA GLU A 69 25.07 7.39 6.96
C GLU A 69 24.95 8.85 6.53
N ILE A 70 24.07 9.65 7.14
CA ILE A 70 24.06 11.12 6.95
C ILE A 70 25.46 11.67 7.22
N ASN A 71 26.08 11.29 8.35
CA ASN A 71 27.42 11.77 8.72
C ASN A 71 28.49 11.37 7.70
N LYS A 72 28.42 10.13 7.20
CA LYS A 72 29.32 9.61 6.18
C LYS A 72 29.20 10.39 4.86
N ILE A 73 27.97 10.57 4.35
CA ILE A 73 27.71 11.32 3.11
C ILE A 73 28.16 12.78 3.23
N LEU A 74 27.88 13.44 4.37
CA LEU A 74 28.34 14.80 4.61
C LEU A 74 29.87 14.89 4.63
N THR A 75 30.52 13.91 5.25
CA THR A 75 31.99 13.82 5.30
C THR A 75 32.57 13.56 3.92
N GLU A 76 31.93 12.72 3.10
CA GLU A 76 32.31 12.50 1.70
C GLU A 76 32.16 13.78 0.87
N ILE A 77 31.04 14.51 0.99
CA ILE A 77 30.81 15.79 0.28
C ILE A 77 31.80 16.87 0.72
N GLU A 78 32.12 16.94 2.02
CA GLU A 78 33.07 17.91 2.57
C GLU A 78 34.53 17.59 2.18
N ASN A 79 34.86 16.30 2.03
CA ASN A 79 36.19 15.84 1.63
C ASN A 79 36.36 15.74 0.11
N ASN A 80 35.27 15.76 -0.68
CA ASN A 80 35.33 15.61 -2.14
C ASN A 80 35.97 16.83 -2.81
N THR A 81 37.28 16.73 -2.99
CA THR A 81 38.15 17.63 -3.73
C THR A 81 38.55 17.02 -5.07
N ASP A 82 37.77 16.06 -5.60
CA ASP A 82 38.18 15.29 -6.78
C ASP A 82 37.86 16.00 -8.10
N ALA A 83 38.89 16.05 -8.95
CA ALA A 83 38.97 16.85 -10.15
C ALA A 83 38.41 16.16 -11.42
N ASN A 84 37.78 14.98 -11.31
CA ASN A 84 37.44 14.14 -12.48
C ASN A 84 36.05 13.46 -12.48
N GLU A 85 35.18 13.72 -11.51
CA GLU A 85 33.74 13.39 -11.60
C GLU A 85 32.91 14.64 -11.32
N GLN A 86 31.70 14.72 -11.88
CA GLN A 86 30.84 15.91 -11.83
C GLN A 86 30.80 16.50 -10.41
N LYS A 87 31.41 17.69 -10.24
CA LYS A 87 31.41 18.42 -8.97
C LYS A 87 29.98 18.49 -8.42
N PRO A 88 29.78 18.27 -7.10
CA PRO A 88 28.48 18.48 -6.48
C PRO A 88 27.98 19.89 -6.82
N ASN A 89 26.75 20.00 -7.32
CA ASN A 89 26.14 21.30 -7.61
C ASN A 89 26.18 22.17 -6.33
N GLU A 90 26.36 23.48 -6.45
CA GLU A 90 26.39 24.43 -5.33
C GLU A 90 25.20 24.26 -4.37
N ASN A 91 24.04 23.88 -4.90
CA ASN A 91 22.85 23.54 -4.12
C ASN A 91 23.08 22.37 -3.15
N ILE A 92 23.75 21.30 -3.59
CA ILE A 92 24.05 20.11 -2.76
C ILE A 92 25.05 20.48 -1.66
N ILE A 93 26.05 21.30 -1.98
CA ILE A 93 27.03 21.79 -1.00
C ILE A 93 26.33 22.66 0.06
N GLN A 94 25.40 23.52 -0.35
CA GLN A 94 24.63 24.35 0.56
C GLN A 94 23.69 23.50 1.44
N CYS A 95 23.03 22.49 0.88
CA CYS A 95 22.23 21.53 1.63
C CYS A 95 23.07 20.76 2.65
N ALA A 96 24.26 20.28 2.26
CA ALA A 96 25.17 19.59 3.16
C ALA A 96 25.58 20.46 4.36
N LYS A 97 25.94 21.74 4.10
CA LYS A 97 26.24 22.71 5.17
C LYS A 97 25.06 22.92 6.12
N ASN A 98 23.84 23.04 5.59
CA ASN A 98 22.64 23.21 6.42
C ASN A 98 22.39 21.97 7.30
N VAL A 99 22.47 20.76 6.73
CA VAL A 99 22.28 19.51 7.48
C VAL A 99 23.35 19.34 8.56
N ARG A 100 24.62 19.67 8.26
CA ARG A 100 25.72 19.62 9.24
C ARG A 100 25.45 20.51 10.46
N GLN A 101 24.87 21.69 10.26
CA GLN A 101 24.48 22.59 11.36
C GLN A 101 23.33 22.03 12.22
N TRP A 102 22.52 21.11 11.69
CA TRP A 102 21.42 20.49 12.43
C TRP A 102 21.83 19.28 13.25
N LEU A 103 22.99 18.68 12.95
CA LEU A 103 23.56 17.49 13.62
C LEU A 103 24.25 17.84 14.95
N VAL A 104 23.46 18.39 15.88
CA VAL A 104 23.92 18.71 17.24
C VAL A 104 22.90 18.19 18.26
N ASP A 105 23.39 17.92 19.47
CA ASP A 105 22.60 17.40 20.57
C ASP A 105 21.58 18.43 21.10
N LYS A 106 20.85 18.04 22.16
CA LYS A 106 19.87 18.91 22.84
C LYS A 106 20.47 20.19 23.45
N ASN A 107 21.78 20.22 23.67
CA ASN A 107 22.54 21.35 24.21
C ASN A 107 23.29 22.12 23.10
N ASN A 108 22.96 21.87 21.83
CA ASN A 108 23.66 22.40 20.65
C ASN A 108 25.16 22.08 20.60
N GLN A 109 25.60 20.99 21.23
CA GLN A 109 26.95 20.46 21.10
C GLN A 109 27.03 19.45 19.95
N PRO A 110 28.19 19.32 19.28
CA PRO A 110 28.40 18.28 18.28
C PRO A 110 28.03 16.89 18.82
N LEU A 111 27.42 16.06 17.98
CA LEU A 111 27.11 14.68 18.35
C LEU A 111 28.39 13.88 18.58
N ASP A 112 28.38 13.03 19.61
CA ASP A 112 29.45 12.05 19.84
C ASP A 112 29.26 10.86 18.90
N TRP A 113 29.89 10.93 17.73
CA TRP A 113 29.79 9.90 16.69
C TRP A 113 30.36 8.55 17.14
N GLU A 114 31.36 8.54 18.02
CA GLU A 114 31.97 7.30 18.52
C GLU A 114 31.00 6.59 19.47
N GLU A 115 30.31 7.33 20.33
CA GLU A 115 29.28 6.80 21.21
C GLU A 115 28.05 6.32 20.43
N LEU A 116 27.61 7.07 19.40
CA LEU A 116 26.52 6.64 18.51
C LEU A 116 26.87 5.34 17.76
N HIS A 117 28.12 5.19 17.30
CA HIS A 117 28.61 3.95 16.71
C HIS A 117 28.59 2.78 17.72
N LYS A 118 29.13 2.97 18.93
CA LYS A 118 29.11 1.97 20.00
C LYS A 118 27.69 1.53 20.35
N ARG A 119 26.76 2.48 20.45
CA ARG A 119 25.34 2.22 20.71
C ARG A 119 24.69 1.44 19.56
N CYS A 120 24.95 1.82 18.31
CA CYS A 120 24.48 1.10 17.13
C CYS A 120 25.02 -0.34 17.08
N ASP A 121 26.27 -0.57 17.47
CA ASP A 121 26.90 -1.89 17.48
C ASP A 121 26.38 -2.77 18.62
N LYS A 122 26.12 -2.20 19.81
CA LYS A 122 25.47 -2.90 20.92
C LYS A 122 24.08 -3.43 20.52
N LEU A 123 23.32 -2.67 19.73
CA LEU A 123 22.03 -3.09 19.17
C LEU A 123 22.16 -4.16 18.06
N LYS A 124 23.35 -4.40 17.49
CA LYS A 124 23.60 -5.51 16.53
C LYS A 124 23.76 -6.86 17.23
N SER A 125 24.22 -6.89 18.49
CA SER A 125 24.44 -8.14 19.24
C SER A 125 23.17 -8.73 19.86
N ASP A 126 22.13 -7.92 20.09
CA ASP A 126 20.91 -8.34 20.79
C ASP A 126 19.87 -9.06 19.89
N THR A 127 20.05 -9.08 18.56
CA THR A 127 18.96 -9.39 17.62
C THR A 127 19.23 -10.53 16.64
N ARG A 128 20.09 -11.51 16.98
CA ARG A 128 20.35 -12.63 16.05
C ARG A 128 19.20 -13.65 15.95
N THR A 129 18.23 -13.65 16.86
CA THR A 129 17.28 -14.76 16.97
C THR A 129 15.88 -14.46 16.42
N SER A 130 15.40 -13.21 16.48
CA SER A 130 14.01 -12.87 16.10
C SER A 130 13.81 -12.70 14.59
N LEU A 131 14.64 -11.90 13.91
CA LEU A 131 14.45 -11.60 12.47
C LEU A 131 14.83 -12.76 11.53
N ALA A 132 15.89 -13.51 11.87
CA ALA A 132 16.33 -14.67 11.10
C ALA A 132 15.31 -15.83 11.19
N HIS A 133 14.62 -15.95 12.33
CA HIS A 133 13.50 -16.87 12.52
C HIS A 133 12.23 -16.39 11.79
N TYR A 134 11.98 -15.08 11.79
CA TYR A 134 10.83 -14.46 11.13
C TYR A 134 10.86 -14.59 9.58
N TYR A 135 12.05 -14.62 8.97
CA TYR A 135 12.22 -14.69 7.51
C TYR A 135 12.95 -15.96 7.00
N GLY A 136 13.25 -16.93 7.87
CA GLY A 136 13.78 -18.25 7.46
C GLY A 136 15.18 -18.26 6.85
N VAL A 137 16.01 -17.23 7.08
CA VAL A 137 17.36 -17.12 6.51
C VAL A 137 18.43 -17.44 7.56
N LYS A 138 19.36 -18.34 7.23
CA LYS A 138 20.39 -18.84 8.18
C LYS A 138 21.35 -17.76 8.69
N ASN A 139 21.49 -16.63 8.00
CA ASN A 139 22.21 -15.44 8.43
C ASN A 139 21.61 -14.22 7.72
N ALA A 140 21.09 -13.24 8.46
CA ALA A 140 20.70 -11.95 7.91
C ALA A 140 21.93 -11.04 7.85
N ALA A 141 22.38 -10.68 6.65
CA ALA A 141 23.40 -9.64 6.50
C ALA A 141 22.83 -8.27 6.94
N PRO A 142 23.64 -7.32 7.43
CA PRO A 142 23.20 -6.15 8.18
C PRO A 142 22.38 -5.09 7.41
N TYR A 143 22.09 -5.32 6.12
CA TYR A 143 21.66 -4.31 5.14
C TYR A 143 20.51 -4.76 4.23
N PHE A 144 19.58 -5.58 4.70
CA PHE A 144 18.51 -6.12 3.85
C PHE A 144 17.42 -5.11 3.44
N GLU A 145 17.43 -3.87 3.96
CA GLU A 145 16.33 -2.90 3.71
C GLU A 145 16.63 -1.85 2.63
N LEU A 146 17.85 -1.77 2.09
CA LEU A 146 18.28 -0.58 1.32
C LEU A 146 19.03 -0.88 0.02
N THR A 147 19.06 -2.12 -0.44
CA THR A 147 19.83 -2.52 -1.61
C THR A 147 18.99 -3.25 -2.63
N MET A 148 18.19 -2.52 -3.41
CA MET A 148 17.85 -2.92 -4.78
C MET A 148 17.60 -1.71 -5.69
N LYS A 149 18.14 -1.82 -6.91
CA LYS A 149 18.23 -0.80 -7.98
C LYS A 149 16.87 -0.23 -8.37
N THR A 150 16.70 1.07 -8.18
CA THR A 150 15.65 1.89 -8.80
C THR A 150 15.96 2.17 -10.26
N ARG A 151 14.93 2.21 -11.10
CA ARG A 151 14.92 3.21 -12.19
C ARG A 151 14.75 4.55 -11.49
N ILE A 152 15.81 5.37 -11.52
CA ILE A 152 15.92 6.67 -10.85
C ILE A 152 14.77 7.64 -11.16
N ASN A 153 14.00 7.37 -12.22
CA ASN A 153 12.93 8.24 -12.69
C ASN A 153 11.66 8.22 -11.82
N ASP A 154 11.28 7.10 -11.18
CA ASP A 154 9.94 6.98 -10.57
C ASP A 154 9.85 7.60 -9.15
N VAL A 155 10.93 7.53 -8.38
CA VAL A 155 10.99 8.11 -7.01
C VAL A 155 11.16 9.63 -7.04
N ASN A 156 12.02 10.14 -7.92
CA ASN A 156 12.19 11.58 -8.10
C ASN A 156 10.91 12.23 -8.60
N ARG A 157 10.23 11.54 -9.53
CA ARG A 157 8.92 11.92 -10.01
C ARG A 157 7.88 11.97 -8.90
N SER A 158 7.74 10.93 -8.08
CA SER A 158 6.80 10.94 -6.95
C SER A 158 7.07 12.10 -5.98
N ARG A 159 8.35 12.42 -5.69
CA ARG A 159 8.69 13.56 -4.82
C ARG A 159 8.36 14.92 -5.44
N GLU A 160 8.68 15.11 -6.72
CA GLU A 160 8.31 16.32 -7.48
C GLU A 160 6.79 16.49 -7.53
N TYR A 161 6.08 15.38 -7.71
CA TYR A 161 4.63 15.31 -7.76
C TYR A 161 4.02 15.69 -6.42
N MET A 162 4.46 15.08 -5.32
CA MET A 162 4.01 15.41 -3.97
C MET A 162 4.30 16.87 -3.58
N ALA A 163 5.42 17.44 -4.04
CA ALA A 163 5.73 18.86 -3.82
C ALA A 163 4.78 19.79 -4.61
N LYS A 164 4.45 19.45 -5.85
CA LYS A 164 3.52 20.20 -6.70
C LYS A 164 2.05 20.06 -6.24
N PHE A 165 1.65 18.91 -5.69
CA PHE A 165 0.30 18.74 -5.13
C PHE A 165 0.06 19.61 -3.91
N ARG A 166 1.07 19.73 -3.04
CA ARG A 166 1.02 20.64 -1.89
C ARG A 166 0.84 22.10 -2.33
N SER A 167 1.47 22.53 -3.41
CA SER A 167 1.34 23.91 -3.88
C SER A 167 0.03 24.20 -4.60
N GLN A 168 -0.68 23.16 -5.09
CA GLN A 168 -1.95 23.29 -5.80
C GLN A 168 -3.19 22.99 -4.92
N GLY A 169 -3.01 22.76 -3.61
CA GLY A 169 -4.11 22.54 -2.67
C GLY A 169 -4.76 21.16 -2.77
N TYR A 170 -4.10 20.19 -3.42
CA TYR A 170 -4.61 18.82 -3.51
C TYR A 170 -4.31 18.07 -2.21
N SER A 171 -5.35 17.74 -1.47
CA SER A 171 -5.32 16.90 -0.27
C SER A 171 -6.51 15.93 -0.34
N PRO A 172 -6.33 14.66 0.05
CA PRO A 172 -7.45 13.75 0.26
C PRO A 172 -8.23 14.25 1.49
N ASP A 173 -9.28 15.04 1.26
CA ASP A 173 -10.00 15.75 2.33
C ASP A 173 -11.14 14.93 2.95
N GLU A 174 -11.34 13.67 2.58
CA GLU A 174 -12.35 12.79 3.18
C GLU A 174 -11.81 11.36 3.31
N LEU A 175 -11.33 11.02 4.51
CA LEU A 175 -10.85 9.68 4.89
C LEU A 175 -11.88 9.04 5.83
N LYS A 176 -12.41 7.88 5.47
CA LYS A 176 -13.43 7.14 6.23
C LYS A 176 -12.89 5.78 6.67
N LEU A 177 -13.39 5.28 7.80
CA LEU A 177 -13.04 3.96 8.31
C LEU A 177 -14.30 3.13 8.51
N TYR A 178 -14.35 1.98 7.83
CA TYR A 178 -15.42 1.00 7.96
C TYR A 178 -14.83 -0.25 8.60
N TRP A 179 -15.37 -0.67 9.73
CA TRP A 179 -14.92 -1.81 10.51
C TRP A 179 -15.42 -3.15 9.95
N ASN A 180 -16.60 -3.16 9.34
CA ASN A 180 -17.23 -4.32 8.72
C ASN A 180 -18.40 -3.93 7.82
N ALA A 181 -18.97 -4.90 7.09
CA ALA A 181 -20.13 -4.69 6.22
C ALA A 181 -21.37 -4.18 6.97
N GLU A 182 -21.64 -4.71 8.17
CA GLU A 182 -22.82 -4.33 8.97
C GLU A 182 -22.81 -2.83 9.32
N GLN A 183 -21.65 -2.27 9.67
CA GLN A 183 -21.52 -0.84 9.93
C GLN A 183 -21.91 -0.01 8.70
N VAL A 184 -21.48 -0.42 7.51
CA VAL A 184 -21.81 0.28 6.27
C VAL A 184 -23.30 0.10 5.94
N GLU A 185 -23.83 -1.10 6.12
CA GLU A 185 -25.25 -1.42 5.90
C GLU A 185 -26.17 -0.59 6.80
N ASN A 186 -25.75 -0.32 8.03
CA ASN A 186 -26.47 0.54 8.96
C ASN A 186 -26.46 2.03 8.58
N LEU A 187 -25.69 2.46 7.58
CA LEU A 187 -25.79 3.80 7.00
C LEU A 187 -27.06 3.97 6.15
N CYS A 188 -27.61 2.87 5.61
CA CYS A 188 -28.85 2.91 4.84
C CYS A 188 -30.02 3.32 5.75
N PRO A 189 -30.67 4.46 5.49
CA PRO A 189 -31.82 4.89 6.28
C PRO A 189 -32.95 3.86 6.18
N LYS A 190 -33.66 3.59 7.29
CA LYS A 190 -34.86 2.74 7.22
C LYS A 190 -36.01 3.53 6.60
N GLN A 191 -36.91 2.82 5.92
CA GLN A 191 -38.10 3.40 5.31
C GLN A 191 -38.91 4.19 6.37
N GLY A 192 -39.08 5.50 6.17
CA GLY A 192 -39.85 6.37 7.04
C GLY A 192 -39.10 6.98 8.23
N GLU A 193 -37.80 6.74 8.40
CA GLU A 193 -37.00 7.42 9.43
C GLU A 193 -36.75 8.89 9.05
N GLN A 194 -37.11 9.80 9.95
CA GLN A 194 -36.75 11.22 9.87
C GLN A 194 -35.23 11.42 10.12
N PRO A 195 -34.60 12.49 9.61
CA PRO A 195 -33.14 12.66 9.58
C PRO A 195 -32.41 12.71 10.93
N ASN A 196 -33.13 12.71 12.05
CA ASN A 196 -32.65 13.24 13.32
C ASN A 196 -32.17 12.15 14.29
N ALA A 197 -31.16 11.38 13.85
CA ALA A 197 -30.11 10.82 14.71
C ALA A 197 -29.07 10.13 13.80
N LEU A 198 -28.28 10.94 13.09
CA LEU A 198 -27.05 10.43 12.47
C LEU A 198 -26.13 9.93 13.60
N PRO A 199 -25.51 8.74 13.49
CA PRO A 199 -24.54 8.28 14.48
C PRO A 199 -23.47 9.37 14.69
N SER A 200 -23.27 9.78 15.94
CA SER A 200 -22.71 11.08 16.32
C SER A 200 -21.20 11.25 16.19
N HIS A 201 -20.47 10.50 15.35
CA HIS A 201 -19.01 10.43 15.54
C HIS A 201 -18.09 10.71 14.34
N ASP A 202 -18.54 10.76 13.08
CA ASP A 202 -17.66 11.20 11.98
C ASP A 202 -18.40 12.01 10.89
N PRO A 203 -18.07 13.30 10.68
CA PRO A 203 -18.58 14.08 9.55
C PRO A 203 -18.33 13.43 8.18
N SER A 204 -17.33 12.55 8.06
CA SER A 204 -16.97 11.91 6.81
C SER A 204 -18.01 10.90 6.29
N ASP A 205 -18.98 10.47 7.10
CA ASP A 205 -20.04 9.55 6.63
C ASP A 205 -21.32 10.27 6.18
N LEU A 206 -21.40 11.60 6.37
CA LEU A 206 -22.59 12.38 6.06
C LEU A 206 -22.95 12.36 4.58
N ASP A 207 -21.95 12.45 3.71
CA ASP A 207 -22.09 12.38 2.26
C ASP A 207 -22.54 10.97 1.80
N ALA A 208 -22.03 9.90 2.41
CA ALA A 208 -22.45 8.53 2.10
C ALA A 208 -23.92 8.33 2.47
N ILE A 209 -24.33 8.83 3.65
CA ILE A 209 -25.74 8.80 4.08
C ILE A 209 -26.61 9.66 3.17
N GLN A 210 -26.12 10.84 2.73
CA GLN A 210 -26.83 11.70 1.79
C GLN A 210 -26.99 11.02 0.42
N ASN A 211 -25.95 10.38 -0.11
CA ASN A 211 -26.00 9.63 -1.35
C ASN A 211 -27.01 8.48 -1.28
N LEU A 212 -27.00 7.70 -0.20
CA LEU A 212 -27.95 6.61 0.03
C LEU A 212 -29.39 7.11 0.19
N ARG A 213 -29.61 8.32 0.71
CA ARG A 213 -30.93 8.96 0.76
C ARG A 213 -31.39 9.45 -0.60
N ALA A 214 -30.50 10.06 -1.36
CA ALA A 214 -30.80 10.61 -2.68
C ALA A 214 -31.04 9.50 -3.72
N TYR A 215 -30.28 8.40 -3.62
CA TYR A 215 -30.34 7.25 -4.51
C TYR A 215 -30.38 5.95 -3.69
N PRO A 216 -31.58 5.57 -3.19
CA PRO A 216 -31.77 4.39 -2.37
C PRO A 216 -31.31 3.11 -3.05
N VAL A 217 -30.72 2.19 -2.27
CA VAL A 217 -30.24 0.89 -2.79
C VAL A 217 -31.34 0.06 -3.45
N VAL A 218 -32.60 0.20 -3.02
CA VAL A 218 -33.72 -0.54 -3.61
C VAL A 218 -34.05 -0.11 -5.04
N ASP A 219 -33.64 1.10 -5.43
CA ASP A 219 -33.89 1.67 -6.75
C ASP A 219 -32.72 1.41 -7.72
N ARG A 220 -31.58 0.91 -7.23
CA ARG A 220 -30.42 0.59 -8.06
C ARG A 220 -30.57 -0.81 -8.62
N ASN A 221 -30.66 -0.91 -9.95
CA ASN A 221 -30.80 -2.18 -10.65
C ASN A 221 -30.24 -2.08 -12.07
N HIS A 222 -28.95 -1.75 -12.19
CA HIS A 222 -28.28 -1.56 -13.47
C HIS A 222 -27.97 -2.89 -14.15
N ASP A 223 -27.99 -2.89 -15.47
CA ASP A 223 -27.36 -3.96 -16.26
C ASP A 223 -25.84 -3.73 -16.22
N VAL A 224 -25.17 -4.49 -15.37
CA VAL A 224 -23.76 -4.25 -15.04
C VAL A 224 -22.85 -4.86 -16.11
N GLU A 225 -21.97 -4.05 -16.67
CA GLU A 225 -20.90 -4.53 -17.54
C GLU A 225 -19.69 -4.96 -16.70
N ILE A 226 -19.35 -6.25 -16.74
CA ILE A 226 -18.13 -6.77 -16.12
C ILE A 226 -17.05 -6.95 -17.18
N SER A 227 -15.93 -6.24 -17.04
CA SER A 227 -14.81 -6.27 -17.99
C SER A 227 -13.52 -6.75 -17.33
N TYR A 228 -12.64 -7.38 -18.11
CA TYR A 228 -11.35 -7.92 -17.65
C TYR A 228 -10.19 -7.20 -18.34
N ILE A 229 -9.46 -6.37 -17.59
CA ILE A 229 -8.51 -5.40 -18.13
C ILE A 229 -7.08 -5.88 -17.89
N ASN A 230 -6.37 -6.21 -18.97
CA ASN A 230 -4.99 -6.74 -18.95
C ASN A 230 -3.95 -5.61 -18.95
N LYS A 231 -3.95 -4.79 -17.90
CA LYS A 231 -3.15 -3.56 -17.81
C LYS A 231 -2.83 -3.22 -16.35
N GLY A 232 -1.79 -2.40 -16.15
CA GLY A 232 -1.53 -1.75 -14.87
C GLY A 232 -2.68 -0.82 -14.47
N ILE A 233 -2.96 -0.76 -13.18
CA ILE A 233 -4.04 0.09 -12.63
C ILE A 233 -3.77 1.58 -12.90
N GLU A 234 -2.51 1.97 -12.85
CA GLU A 234 -1.98 3.31 -13.11
C GLU A 234 -2.22 3.81 -14.54
N GLU A 235 -2.46 2.89 -15.48
CA GLU A 235 -2.86 3.22 -16.85
C GLU A 235 -4.37 3.03 -17.05
N ALA A 236 -4.95 1.97 -16.48
CA ALA A 236 -6.37 1.62 -16.68
C ALA A 236 -7.33 2.74 -16.23
N VAL A 237 -7.00 3.45 -15.15
CA VAL A 237 -7.81 4.60 -14.67
C VAL A 237 -7.96 5.71 -15.70
N PHE A 238 -7.03 5.82 -16.66
CA PHE A 238 -7.06 6.84 -17.70
C PHE A 238 -7.84 6.43 -18.96
N ASP A 239 -8.25 5.17 -19.09
CA ASP A 239 -9.08 4.68 -20.19
C ASP A 239 -10.58 4.93 -19.95
N ILE A 240 -10.97 5.22 -18.71
CA ILE A 240 -12.36 5.44 -18.29
C ILE A 240 -12.85 6.82 -18.75
N PRO A 241 -14.13 7.01 -19.15
CA PRO A 241 -14.69 8.32 -19.48
C PRO A 241 -14.43 9.39 -18.40
N GLY A 242 -14.14 10.62 -18.82
CA GLY A 242 -13.63 11.68 -17.93
C GLY A 242 -14.61 12.18 -16.87
N ASP A 243 -15.91 12.00 -17.11
CA ASP A 243 -17.03 12.40 -16.25
C ASP A 243 -17.51 11.27 -15.33
N ALA A 244 -16.97 10.06 -15.47
CA ALA A 244 -17.33 8.92 -14.64
C ALA A 244 -16.62 8.93 -13.28
N GLN A 245 -17.32 8.45 -12.25
CA GLN A 245 -16.69 8.15 -10.96
C GLN A 245 -15.85 6.89 -11.07
N ILE A 246 -14.65 6.90 -10.50
CA ILE A 246 -13.75 5.75 -10.43
C ILE A 246 -13.53 5.41 -8.96
N ILE A 247 -13.77 4.15 -8.59
CA ILE A 247 -13.46 3.63 -7.26
C ILE A 247 -12.48 2.46 -7.42
N VAL A 248 -11.26 2.60 -6.90
CA VAL A 248 -10.18 1.60 -7.03
C VAL A 248 -10.02 0.82 -5.73
N LEU A 249 -9.91 -0.50 -5.80
CA LEU A 249 -9.50 -1.34 -4.67
C LEU A 249 -7.96 -1.41 -4.59
N ASN A 250 -7.36 -0.84 -3.55
CA ASN A 250 -5.96 -1.04 -3.17
C ASN A 250 -5.80 -2.39 -2.45
N PHE A 251 -4.88 -3.23 -2.94
CA PHE A 251 -4.53 -4.53 -2.38
C PHE A 251 -3.55 -4.36 -1.21
N ALA A 252 -4.06 -3.77 -0.15
CA ALA A 252 -3.22 -3.19 0.89
C ALA A 252 -2.54 -4.23 1.77
N ASN A 253 -1.37 -3.86 2.27
CA ASN A 253 -0.82 -4.40 3.50
C ASN A 253 -1.60 -3.82 4.69
N GLU A 254 -2.09 -4.68 5.57
CA GLU A 254 -2.90 -4.25 6.72
C GLU A 254 -2.12 -3.56 7.84
N GLN A 255 -0.82 -3.84 7.97
CA GLN A 255 0.02 -3.39 9.10
C GLN A 255 0.96 -2.26 8.71
N SER A 256 1.28 -2.14 7.43
CA SER A 256 2.23 -1.17 6.90
C SER A 256 1.56 -0.31 5.83
N PRO A 257 1.38 1.01 6.05
CA PRO A 257 0.81 1.87 5.04
C PRO A 257 1.70 1.87 3.80
N GLY A 258 1.13 1.46 2.67
CA GLY A 258 1.84 1.32 1.42
C GLY A 258 2.78 0.13 1.33
N GLY A 259 2.72 -0.82 2.26
CA GLY A 259 3.52 -2.04 2.21
C GLY A 259 5.01 -1.78 1.99
N GLY A 260 5.53 -2.22 0.86
CA GLY A 260 6.91 -2.05 0.42
C GLY A 260 7.16 -0.77 -0.39
N TYR A 261 6.29 0.24 -0.34
CA TYR A 261 6.40 1.49 -1.11
C TYR A 261 7.76 2.18 -0.93
N LEU A 262 8.24 2.31 0.31
CA LEU A 262 9.56 2.89 0.59
C LEU A 262 10.73 1.98 0.16
N ARG A 263 10.44 0.73 -0.21
CA ARG A 263 11.38 -0.31 -0.63
C ARG A 263 11.32 -0.60 -2.13
N HIS A 264 10.58 0.18 -2.92
CA HIS A 264 10.43 -0.03 -4.36
C HIS A 264 9.78 -1.36 -4.72
N ALA A 265 8.95 -1.92 -3.82
CA ALA A 265 8.12 -3.04 -4.20
C ALA A 265 7.16 -2.62 -5.31
N MET A 266 6.80 -3.58 -6.17
CA MET A 266 6.01 -3.37 -7.38
C MET A 266 4.72 -4.20 -7.33
N ALA A 267 4.18 -4.46 -6.12
CA ALA A 267 2.82 -4.97 -6.03
C ALA A 267 1.82 -3.83 -6.26
N GLN A 268 0.55 -4.19 -6.37
CA GLN A 268 -0.48 -3.25 -6.81
C GLN A 268 -0.62 -2.04 -5.88
N GLU A 269 -0.54 -2.25 -4.56
CA GLU A 269 -0.58 -1.15 -3.59
C GLU A 269 0.52 -0.12 -3.88
N GLU A 270 1.76 -0.56 -4.02
CA GLU A 270 2.87 0.35 -4.26
C GLU A 270 2.72 1.10 -5.58
N VAL A 271 2.26 0.41 -6.65
CA VAL A 271 2.01 1.02 -7.95
C VAL A 271 0.95 2.12 -7.88
N ILE A 272 -0.15 1.90 -7.15
CA ILE A 272 -1.16 2.93 -6.89
C ILE A 272 -0.51 4.13 -6.21
N LEU A 273 0.31 3.89 -5.19
CA LEU A 273 0.87 4.95 -4.35
C LEU A 273 2.02 5.71 -5.01
N TYR A 274 2.78 5.11 -5.95
CA TYR A 274 3.78 5.85 -6.75
C TYR A 274 3.11 6.82 -7.72
N ASN A 275 1.90 6.49 -8.18
CA ASN A 275 1.18 7.22 -9.21
C ASN A 275 0.01 8.03 -8.64
N SER A 276 -0.05 8.24 -7.33
CA SER A 276 -1.11 9.04 -6.70
C SER A 276 -0.65 9.80 -5.46
N ASP A 277 -1.54 10.66 -4.93
CA ASP A 277 -1.38 11.27 -3.60
C ASP A 277 -1.87 10.36 -2.46
N GLY A 278 -2.21 9.10 -2.75
CA GLY A 278 -2.79 8.15 -1.80
C GLY A 278 -1.90 7.83 -0.60
N TYR A 279 -0.57 7.88 -0.74
CA TYR A 279 0.33 7.58 0.37
C TYR A 279 0.15 8.56 1.54
N ARG A 280 -0.15 9.83 1.25
CA ARG A 280 -0.47 10.83 2.27
C ARG A 280 -1.72 10.43 3.07
N ALA A 281 -2.76 9.94 2.40
CA ALA A 281 -3.98 9.50 3.08
C ALA A 281 -3.70 8.34 4.04
N LEU A 282 -2.85 7.39 3.65
CA LEU A 282 -2.46 6.27 4.50
C LEU A 282 -1.62 6.70 5.71
N LEU A 283 -0.74 7.70 5.54
CA LEU A 283 -0.01 8.30 6.66
C LEU A 283 -0.94 9.06 7.61
N ASP A 284 -1.92 9.77 7.08
CA ASP A 284 -2.94 10.45 7.89
C ASP A 284 -3.78 9.42 8.68
N LEU A 285 -4.15 8.30 8.06
CA LEU A 285 -4.80 7.19 8.76
C LEU A 285 -3.93 6.68 9.92
N LYS A 286 -2.64 6.41 9.65
CA LYS A 286 -1.67 5.93 10.65
C LYS A 286 -1.46 6.90 11.82
N TYR A 287 -1.23 8.17 11.54
CA TYR A 287 -0.72 9.12 12.54
C TYR A 287 -1.80 10.01 13.15
N LYS A 288 -2.97 10.15 12.51
CA LYS A 288 -4.03 11.05 12.99
C LYS A 288 -5.29 10.32 13.44
N ARG A 289 -5.60 9.14 12.88
CA ARG A 289 -6.88 8.45 13.16
C ARG A 289 -6.75 7.19 14.02
N MET A 290 -5.58 6.58 14.09
CA MET A 290 -5.41 5.32 14.83
C MET A 290 -4.37 5.49 15.93
N SER A 291 -4.81 5.30 17.18
CA SER A 291 -3.99 5.47 18.38
C SER A 291 -2.86 4.46 18.48
N ASP A 292 -3.05 3.27 17.90
CA ASP A 292 -2.17 2.11 18.07
C ASP A 292 -1.26 1.88 16.85
N GLY A 293 -1.22 2.85 15.92
CA GLY A 293 -0.47 2.77 14.66
C GLY A 293 -1.36 2.42 13.47
N TYR A 294 -0.77 1.93 12.37
CA TYR A 294 -1.52 1.60 11.15
C TYR A 294 -2.04 0.15 11.19
N ALA A 295 -3.36 -0.02 11.28
CA ALA A 295 -4.03 -1.31 11.17
C ALA A 295 -5.34 -1.14 10.39
N ILE A 296 -5.44 -1.74 9.21
CA ILE A 296 -6.72 -1.84 8.51
C ILE A 296 -7.63 -2.78 9.34
N PRO A 297 -8.89 -2.42 9.61
CA PRO A 297 -9.82 -3.30 10.33
C PRO A 297 -9.88 -4.68 9.68
N GLU A 298 -9.80 -5.74 10.48
CA GLU A 298 -9.71 -7.11 9.97
C GLU A 298 -10.81 -7.43 8.96
N PHE A 299 -12.07 -7.06 9.24
CA PHE A 299 -13.23 -7.29 8.38
C PHE A 299 -13.69 -6.05 7.60
N GLY A 300 -12.86 -5.01 7.58
CA GLY A 300 -13.24 -3.70 7.09
C GLY A 300 -12.23 -3.10 6.12
N LEU A 301 -12.27 -1.77 6.00
CA LEU A 301 -11.44 -1.01 5.07
C LEU A 301 -11.33 0.45 5.50
N ALA A 302 -10.33 1.13 4.94
CA ALA A 302 -10.35 2.59 4.84
C ALA A 302 -10.84 3.03 3.46
N TYR A 303 -11.55 4.14 3.38
CA TYR A 303 -12.01 4.75 2.14
C TYR A 303 -11.42 6.15 2.01
N VAL A 304 -10.72 6.40 0.90
CA VAL A 304 -10.07 7.68 0.60
C VAL A 304 -10.78 8.29 -0.59
N ARG A 305 -11.44 9.43 -0.39
CA ARG A 305 -12.11 10.14 -1.49
C ARG A 305 -11.18 11.09 -2.21
N ASN A 306 -11.46 11.33 -3.49
CA ASN A 306 -10.82 12.37 -4.31
C ASN A 306 -9.29 12.25 -4.35
N MET A 307 -8.77 11.03 -4.22
CA MET A 307 -7.38 10.73 -4.50
C MET A 307 -7.08 11.10 -5.96
N CYS A 308 -5.91 11.67 -6.20
CA CYS A 308 -5.50 12.08 -7.53
C CYS A 308 -4.50 11.04 -8.08
N PHE A 309 -4.85 10.38 -9.18
CA PHE A 309 -3.93 9.58 -9.98
C PHE A 309 -3.25 10.44 -11.04
N PHE A 310 -1.98 10.15 -11.31
CA PHE A 310 -1.15 10.87 -12.26
C PHE A 310 -0.64 9.94 -13.34
N HIS A 311 -0.67 10.41 -14.59
CA HIS A 311 -0.21 9.61 -15.70
C HIS A 311 1.31 9.45 -15.64
N SER A 312 1.79 8.26 -15.96
CA SER A 312 3.21 7.90 -16.08
C SER A 312 3.96 8.63 -17.21
N GLU A 313 3.34 9.58 -17.90
CA GLU A 313 4.03 10.42 -18.91
C GLU A 313 3.89 11.91 -18.64
N SER A 314 2.90 12.35 -17.85
CA SER A 314 2.68 13.77 -17.58
C SER A 314 1.87 13.97 -16.30
N ILE A 315 2.36 14.84 -15.41
CA ILE A 315 1.65 15.21 -14.18
C ILE A 315 0.40 16.06 -14.44
N GLU A 316 0.38 16.80 -15.56
CA GLU A 316 -0.78 17.60 -15.95
C GLU A 316 -1.95 16.71 -16.38
N ARG A 317 -1.65 15.46 -16.77
CA ARG A 317 -2.66 14.45 -17.04
C ARG A 317 -2.94 13.70 -15.74
N HIS A 318 -3.99 14.11 -15.05
CA HIS A 318 -4.41 13.52 -13.79
C HIS A 318 -5.89 13.12 -13.79
N ARG A 319 -6.26 12.21 -12.89
CA ARG A 319 -7.64 11.74 -12.70
C ARG A 319 -7.98 11.72 -11.22
N LYS A 320 -9.18 12.20 -10.88
CA LYS A 320 -9.74 11.99 -9.55
C LYS A 320 -10.35 10.60 -9.48
N THR A 321 -10.03 9.90 -8.40
CA THR A 321 -10.49 8.55 -8.09
C THR A 321 -10.74 8.45 -6.60
N ASP A 322 -11.63 7.57 -6.20
CA ASP A 322 -11.72 7.13 -4.83
C ASP A 322 -10.92 5.82 -4.66
N MET A 323 -10.41 5.56 -3.46
CA MET A 323 -9.63 4.37 -3.15
C MET A 323 -10.18 3.65 -1.92
N MET A 324 -10.50 2.38 -2.09
CA MET A 324 -10.79 1.45 -1.00
C MET A 324 -9.51 0.73 -0.61
N VAL A 325 -9.14 0.77 0.66
CA VAL A 325 -7.89 0.21 1.18
C VAL A 325 -8.24 -0.98 2.06
N SER A 326 -8.02 -2.19 1.53
CA SER A 326 -8.39 -3.45 2.20
C SER A 326 -7.33 -4.51 1.94
N ALA A 327 -7.14 -5.40 2.91
CA ALA A 327 -6.18 -6.50 2.84
C ALA A 327 -6.87 -7.87 2.78
N CYS A 328 -6.37 -8.77 1.93
CA CYS A 328 -6.66 -10.20 2.05
C CYS A 328 -5.81 -10.85 3.15
N TYR A 329 -6.20 -12.05 3.61
CA TYR A 329 -5.32 -12.83 4.49
C TYR A 329 -4.01 -13.18 3.79
N CYS A 330 -2.89 -13.05 4.51
CA CYS A 330 -1.57 -13.40 4.01
C CYS A 330 -1.24 -14.86 4.33
N LEU A 331 -1.24 -15.73 3.32
CA LEU A 331 -0.89 -17.15 3.46
C LEU A 331 0.62 -17.40 3.40
N SER A 332 1.37 -16.46 2.80
CA SER A 332 2.83 -16.52 2.75
C SER A 332 3.49 -16.29 4.11
N PHE A 333 2.79 -15.63 5.04
CA PHE A 333 3.30 -15.31 6.39
C PHE A 333 2.20 -15.51 7.45
N PRO A 334 1.75 -16.76 7.69
CA PRO A 334 0.61 -17.06 8.56
C PRO A 334 0.80 -16.66 10.03
N GLN A 335 2.04 -16.47 10.47
CA GLN A 335 2.40 -16.04 11.83
C GLN A 335 2.02 -14.58 12.14
N LEU A 336 1.64 -13.81 11.13
CA LEU A 336 1.24 -12.41 11.28
C LEU A 336 -0.18 -12.23 11.82
N TYR A 337 -0.96 -13.31 11.88
CA TYR A 337 -2.39 -13.29 12.17
C TYR A 337 -2.77 -14.46 13.07
N ASP A 338 -3.90 -14.34 13.78
CA ASP A 338 -4.65 -15.51 14.21
C ASP A 338 -5.25 -16.19 12.98
N ASN A 339 -4.44 -17.06 12.37
CA ASN A 339 -4.73 -17.62 11.06
C ASN A 339 -6.03 -18.46 11.10
N PRO A 340 -6.89 -18.39 10.07
CA PRO A 340 -8.10 -19.21 10.01
C PRO A 340 -7.76 -20.69 10.19
N LYS A 341 -8.53 -21.38 11.03
CA LYS A 341 -8.27 -22.78 11.40
C LYS A 341 -8.59 -23.76 10.26
N SER A 342 -9.21 -23.28 9.17
CA SER A 342 -9.54 -24.07 7.98
C SER A 342 -9.59 -23.22 6.72
N THR A 343 -9.48 -23.87 5.55
CA THR A 343 -9.71 -23.24 4.24
C THR A 343 -11.10 -22.61 4.15
N GLN A 344 -12.14 -23.28 4.66
CA GLN A 344 -13.50 -22.73 4.63
C GLN A 344 -13.59 -21.43 5.44
N GLN A 345 -13.00 -21.38 6.63
CA GLN A 345 -13.01 -20.17 7.46
C GLN A 345 -12.27 -19.01 6.76
N ARG A 346 -11.15 -19.29 6.07
CA ARG A 346 -10.46 -18.28 5.25
C ARG A 346 -11.36 -17.72 4.16
N ILE A 347 -12.04 -18.59 3.42
CA ILE A 347 -12.98 -18.20 2.36
C ILE A 347 -14.10 -17.34 2.93
N ASP A 348 -14.72 -17.77 4.04
CA ASP A 348 -15.82 -17.04 4.68
C ASP A 348 -15.37 -15.66 5.19
N ASN A 349 -14.16 -15.57 5.76
CA ASN A 349 -13.61 -14.29 6.19
C ASN A 349 -13.28 -13.36 5.01
N ASN A 350 -12.72 -13.88 3.90
CA ASN A 350 -12.51 -13.09 2.68
C ASN A 350 -13.84 -12.60 2.11
N ILE A 351 -14.88 -13.44 2.10
CA ILE A 351 -16.24 -13.05 1.68
C ILE A 351 -16.78 -11.91 2.56
N ALA A 352 -16.59 -11.96 3.88
CA ALA A 352 -17.00 -10.89 4.79
C ALA A 352 -16.28 -9.56 4.49
N LYS A 353 -14.95 -9.60 4.29
CA LYS A 353 -14.16 -8.42 3.88
C LYS A 353 -14.62 -7.87 2.52
N PHE A 354 -14.87 -8.76 1.57
CA PHE A 354 -15.26 -8.37 0.21
C PHE A 354 -16.64 -7.73 0.22
N ARG A 355 -17.57 -8.28 1.01
CA ARG A 355 -18.86 -7.64 1.26
C ARG A 355 -18.68 -6.24 1.84
N ALA A 356 -17.77 -6.05 2.80
CA ALA A 356 -17.54 -4.75 3.41
C ALA A 356 -17.09 -3.68 2.40
N PHE A 357 -16.09 -3.97 1.56
CA PHE A 357 -15.68 -2.98 0.55
C PHE A 357 -16.74 -2.80 -0.56
N MET A 358 -17.50 -3.83 -0.91
CA MET A 358 -18.60 -3.68 -1.88
C MET A 358 -19.69 -2.78 -1.31
N CYS A 359 -20.10 -2.96 -0.05
CA CYS A 359 -21.04 -2.07 0.62
C CYS A 359 -20.50 -0.64 0.72
N ALA A 360 -19.21 -0.48 1.02
CA ALA A 360 -18.59 0.85 1.08
C ALA A 360 -18.56 1.53 -0.29
N ALA A 361 -18.28 0.79 -1.37
CA ALA A 361 -18.39 1.30 -2.73
C ALA A 361 -19.82 1.78 -3.03
N VAL A 362 -20.85 0.99 -2.68
CA VAL A 362 -22.26 1.38 -2.86
C VAL A 362 -22.60 2.67 -2.11
N ALA A 363 -22.20 2.75 -0.84
CA ALA A 363 -22.48 3.90 0.02
C ALA A 363 -21.79 5.19 -0.46
N ASN A 364 -20.62 5.07 -1.08
CA ASN A 364 -19.84 6.20 -1.58
C ASN A 364 -20.02 6.46 -3.09
N THR A 365 -20.90 5.70 -3.75
CA THR A 365 -21.29 5.93 -5.14
C THR A 365 -22.04 7.25 -5.26
N ILE A 366 -21.63 8.07 -6.23
CA ILE A 366 -22.29 9.32 -6.60
C ILE A 366 -23.39 8.99 -7.61
N GLY A 367 -24.56 9.61 -7.43
CA GLY A 367 -25.70 9.33 -8.29
C GLY A 367 -26.31 7.96 -8.02
N ASP A 368 -26.95 7.42 -9.05
CA ASP A 368 -27.56 6.08 -9.00
C ASP A 368 -26.55 4.94 -9.21
N GLY A 369 -25.29 5.26 -9.53
CA GLY A 369 -24.22 4.29 -9.81
C GLY A 369 -24.08 3.85 -11.26
N SER A 370 -24.94 4.31 -12.17
CA SER A 370 -24.85 3.98 -13.60
C SER A 370 -23.53 4.45 -14.23
N ASN A 371 -23.01 5.61 -13.82
CA ASN A 371 -21.74 6.17 -14.30
C ASN A 371 -20.58 5.96 -13.31
N THR A 372 -20.55 4.81 -12.64
CA THR A 372 -19.49 4.43 -11.69
C THR A 372 -18.73 3.21 -12.20
N TYR A 373 -17.40 3.33 -12.22
CA TYR A 373 -16.48 2.27 -12.57
C TYR A 373 -15.79 1.76 -11.31
N LEU A 374 -16.11 0.54 -10.92
CA LEU A 374 -15.49 -0.14 -9.79
C LEU A 374 -14.32 -1.00 -10.26
N LEU A 375 -13.10 -0.59 -9.92
CA LEU A 375 -11.86 -1.25 -10.33
C LEU A 375 -11.41 -2.20 -9.23
N LEU A 376 -11.69 -3.47 -9.44
CA LEU A 376 -11.33 -4.62 -8.62
C LEU A 376 -10.14 -5.37 -9.24
N GLY A 377 -9.85 -6.55 -8.72
CA GLY A 377 -8.88 -7.46 -9.32
C GLY A 377 -8.52 -8.59 -8.36
N PRO A 378 -7.50 -9.39 -8.70
CA PRO A 378 -7.16 -10.61 -7.97
C PRO A 378 -6.36 -10.30 -6.68
N ILE A 379 -7.00 -9.60 -5.75
CA ILE A 379 -6.44 -9.20 -4.45
C ILE A 379 -5.84 -10.40 -3.70
N GLY A 380 -4.65 -10.23 -3.14
CA GLY A 380 -3.99 -11.26 -2.32
C GLY A 380 -3.41 -12.46 -3.09
N THR A 381 -3.52 -12.51 -4.42
CA THR A 381 -3.01 -13.63 -5.26
C THR A 381 -1.55 -13.49 -5.71
N GLY A 382 -0.86 -12.46 -5.20
CA GLY A 382 0.56 -12.21 -5.43
C GLY A 382 1.37 -12.52 -4.16
N ALA A 383 1.93 -11.48 -3.55
CA ALA A 383 2.78 -11.59 -2.36
C ALA A 383 2.13 -12.29 -1.15
N PHE A 384 0.80 -12.38 -1.11
CA PHE A 384 0.07 -13.03 -0.02
C PHE A 384 -0.22 -14.51 -0.29
N GLY A 385 0.02 -15.00 -1.51
CA GLY A 385 -0.05 -16.42 -1.84
C GLY A 385 -1.45 -17.03 -1.82
N ASN A 386 -2.52 -16.24 -1.93
CA ASN A 386 -3.87 -16.80 -2.10
C ASN A 386 -4.03 -17.43 -3.48
N ASP A 387 -4.84 -18.49 -3.55
CA ASP A 387 -5.22 -19.10 -4.80
C ASP A 387 -6.17 -18.20 -5.60
N VAL A 388 -5.96 -18.11 -6.91
CA VAL A 388 -6.73 -17.21 -7.80
C VAL A 388 -8.17 -17.68 -7.95
N GLU A 389 -8.40 -19.00 -7.99
CA GLU A 389 -9.76 -19.55 -8.12
C GLU A 389 -10.54 -19.35 -6.81
N GLU A 390 -9.90 -19.54 -5.65
CA GLU A 390 -10.51 -19.26 -4.34
C GLU A 390 -10.95 -17.79 -4.23
N ILE A 391 -10.08 -16.84 -4.62
CA ILE A 391 -10.42 -15.41 -4.58
C ILE A 391 -11.51 -15.06 -5.61
N GLY A 392 -11.43 -15.63 -6.82
CA GLY A 392 -12.46 -15.45 -7.85
C GLY A 392 -13.84 -15.94 -7.37
N GLU A 393 -13.88 -17.09 -6.70
CA GLU A 393 -15.11 -17.65 -6.12
C GLU A 393 -15.65 -16.77 -4.97
N CYS A 394 -14.78 -16.17 -4.15
CA CYS A 394 -15.20 -15.19 -3.15
C CYS A 394 -15.88 -13.99 -3.80
N PHE A 395 -15.31 -13.44 -4.88
CA PHE A 395 -15.94 -12.35 -5.64
C PHE A 395 -17.26 -12.77 -6.26
N ARG A 396 -17.33 -13.93 -6.91
CA ARG A 396 -18.57 -14.44 -7.51
C ARG A 396 -19.70 -14.50 -6.48
N ARG A 397 -19.44 -15.11 -5.33
CA ARG A 397 -20.40 -15.21 -4.23
C ARG A 397 -20.85 -13.83 -3.76
N VAL A 398 -19.91 -12.91 -3.51
CA VAL A 398 -20.23 -11.57 -3.00
C VAL A 398 -21.01 -10.74 -4.01
N LEU A 399 -20.65 -10.77 -5.30
CA LEU A 399 -21.34 -10.04 -6.36
C LEU A 399 -22.80 -10.48 -6.52
N ASP A 400 -23.10 -11.75 -6.23
CA ASP A 400 -24.46 -12.32 -6.18
C ASP A 400 -25.22 -12.03 -4.89
N MET A 401 -24.55 -11.58 -3.82
CA MET A 401 -25.23 -11.35 -2.56
C MET A 401 -26.17 -10.14 -2.63
N PRO A 402 -27.21 -10.10 -1.78
CA PRO A 402 -28.09 -8.94 -1.67
C PRO A 402 -27.31 -7.65 -1.39
N MET A 403 -27.63 -6.61 -2.15
CA MET A 403 -27.12 -5.24 -1.98
C MET A 403 -27.68 -4.63 -0.69
N MET A 404 -26.93 -4.68 0.41
CA MET A 404 -27.33 -4.09 1.70
C MET A 404 -28.77 -4.54 2.05
N ASN A 405 -29.71 -3.61 2.20
CA ASN A 405 -31.12 -3.90 2.54
C ASN A 405 -32.03 -4.22 1.31
N SER A 406 -31.46 -4.36 0.11
CA SER A 406 -32.18 -4.73 -1.12
C SER A 406 -32.30 -6.25 -1.29
N LYS A 407 -33.18 -6.70 -2.20
CA LYS A 407 -33.26 -8.10 -2.64
C LYS A 407 -32.38 -8.41 -3.85
N GLY A 408 -31.94 -7.39 -4.59
CA GLY A 408 -31.13 -7.56 -5.80
C GLY A 408 -29.63 -7.77 -5.49
N PRO A 409 -28.87 -8.44 -6.37
CA PRO A 409 -27.41 -8.59 -6.25
C PRO A 409 -26.66 -7.25 -6.15
N ILE A 410 -25.59 -7.21 -5.33
CA ILE A 410 -24.78 -6.00 -5.11
C ILE A 410 -24.07 -5.49 -6.35
N ARG A 411 -23.79 -6.35 -7.34
CA ARG A 411 -23.21 -5.92 -8.62
C ARG A 411 -24.09 -4.92 -9.37
N HIS A 412 -25.40 -4.97 -9.22
CA HIS A 412 -26.34 -4.08 -9.92
C HIS A 412 -26.39 -2.66 -9.35
N ALA A 413 -25.59 -2.39 -8.30
CA ALA A 413 -25.38 -1.04 -7.80
C ALA A 413 -24.52 -0.19 -8.74
N PHE A 414 -23.81 -0.80 -9.68
CA PHE A 414 -22.82 -0.17 -10.54
C PHE A 414 -23.14 -0.43 -12.01
N GLY A 415 -22.87 0.54 -12.88
CA GLY A 415 -22.91 0.34 -14.33
C GLY A 415 -21.72 -0.48 -14.84
N HIS A 416 -20.54 -0.34 -14.23
CA HIS A 416 -19.32 -0.98 -14.70
C HIS A 416 -18.47 -1.54 -13.54
N ILE A 417 -18.03 -2.80 -13.68
CA ILE A 417 -17.06 -3.45 -12.79
C ILE A 417 -15.90 -3.95 -13.62
N TRP A 418 -14.69 -3.47 -13.34
CA TRP A 418 -13.48 -3.90 -14.02
C TRP A 418 -12.62 -4.75 -13.10
N PHE A 419 -12.27 -5.96 -13.54
CA PHE A 419 -11.20 -6.74 -12.92
C PHE A 419 -9.89 -6.40 -13.63
N VAL A 420 -9.00 -5.70 -12.93
CA VAL A 420 -7.75 -5.18 -13.48
C VAL A 420 -6.57 -6.02 -13.01
N SER A 421 -5.76 -6.51 -13.94
CA SER A 421 -4.53 -7.25 -13.65
C SER A 421 -3.55 -7.15 -14.81
N ILE A 422 -2.26 -7.06 -14.51
CA ILE A 422 -1.20 -7.23 -15.52
C ILE A 422 -1.04 -8.69 -15.96
N ASP A 423 -1.48 -9.63 -15.12
CA ASP A 423 -1.38 -11.06 -15.35
C ASP A 423 -2.62 -11.56 -16.10
N LYS A 424 -2.53 -11.65 -17.43
CA LYS A 424 -3.64 -12.07 -18.29
C LYS A 424 -4.36 -13.34 -17.83
N TRP A 425 -3.60 -14.34 -17.37
CA TRP A 425 -4.16 -15.61 -16.91
C TRP A 425 -5.04 -15.47 -15.65
N LYS A 426 -4.79 -14.48 -14.78
CA LYS A 426 -5.64 -14.22 -13.60
C LYS A 426 -7.01 -13.67 -14.02
N ASN A 427 -6.99 -12.77 -15.00
CA ASN A 427 -8.20 -12.23 -15.60
C ASN A 427 -9.01 -13.31 -16.32
N GLU A 428 -8.36 -14.20 -17.08
CA GLU A 428 -9.02 -15.34 -17.73
C GLU A 428 -9.66 -16.30 -16.70
N ALA A 429 -8.99 -16.56 -15.57
CA ALA A 429 -9.56 -17.36 -14.48
C ALA A 429 -10.79 -16.68 -13.87
N PHE A 430 -10.73 -15.38 -13.60
CA PHE A 430 -11.85 -14.60 -13.08
C PHE A 430 -13.03 -14.59 -14.06
N GLU A 431 -12.77 -14.40 -15.35
CA GLU A 431 -13.77 -14.46 -16.40
C GLU A 431 -14.49 -15.80 -16.42
N HIS A 432 -13.73 -16.89 -16.39
CA HIS A 432 -14.30 -18.23 -16.35
C HIS A 432 -15.14 -18.51 -15.09
N ILE A 433 -14.74 -17.96 -13.93
CA ILE A 433 -15.46 -18.17 -12.66
C ILE A 433 -16.74 -17.35 -12.62
N LEU A 434 -16.68 -16.08 -13.02
CA LEU A 434 -17.81 -15.15 -12.96
C LEU A 434 -18.84 -15.42 -14.05
N SER A 435 -18.46 -16.06 -15.16
CA SER A 435 -19.41 -16.49 -16.21
C SER A 435 -20.29 -17.68 -15.81
N LYS A 436 -20.05 -18.31 -14.65
CA LYS A 436 -20.85 -19.46 -14.15
C LYS A 436 -22.15 -19.02 -13.45
N THR A 437 -22.43 -17.73 -13.45
CA THR A 437 -23.61 -17.08 -12.87
C THR A 437 -24.73 -17.04 -13.90
#